data_AF-A0A1A8RGF6-F1
#
_entry.id   AF-A0A1A8RGF6-F1
#
_cell.length_a   1.000
_cell.length_b   1.000
_cell.length_c   1.000
_cell.angle_alpha   90.00
_cell.angle_beta   90.00
_cell.angle_gamma   90.00
#
_symmetry.space_group_name_H-M   'P 1'
#
loop_
_entity.id
_entity.type
_entity.pdbx_description
1 polymer ?
#
loop_
_entity_poly.entity_id
_entity_poly.type
_entity_poly.pdbx_seq_one_letter_code
_entity_poly.pdbx_strand_id
1 'polypeptide(L)' 'MKAVLFFLMLGLDWALASEDKCPSGQNTTSGECCKQCPPGEGVVTPCRDSQTVCAPCLDSETFSENF' A
#
# COMPACT_ATOMS: atom_id res chain seq x y z
N MET A 1 -8.37 -30.54 35.75
CA MET A 1 -9.72 -29.94 35.53
C MET A 1 -9.65 -28.43 35.30
N LYS A 2 -9.01 -27.64 36.17
CA LYS A 2 -8.88 -26.18 36.03
C LYS A 2 -8.01 -25.70 34.86
N ALA A 3 -6.95 -26.44 34.53
CA ALA A 3 -6.01 -26.06 33.46
C ALA A 3 -6.63 -26.15 32.05
N VAL A 4 -7.52 -27.12 31.81
CA VAL A 4 -8.21 -27.28 30.52
C VAL A 4 -9.15 -26.11 30.25
N LEU A 5 -9.79 -25.59 31.31
CA LEU A 5 -10.67 -24.41 31.22
C LEU A 5 -9.89 -23.14 30.84
N PHE A 6 -8.62 -23.05 31.26
CA PHE A 6 -7.75 -21.90 30.98
C PHE A 6 -7.28 -21.88 29.51
N PHE A 7 -7.04 -23.05 28.92
CA PHE A 7 -6.65 -23.17 27.50
C PHE A 7 -7.82 -22.92 26.53
N LEU A 8 -9.06 -23.21 26.93
CA LEU A 8 -10.25 -22.96 26.10
C LEU A 8 -10.58 -21.47 25.97
N MET A 9 -10.18 -20.64 26.95
CA MET A 9 -10.46 -19.19 26.95
C MET A 9 -9.42 -18.36 26.18
N LEU A 10 -8.28 -18.93 25.80
CA LEU A 10 -7.21 -18.26 25.05
C LEU A 10 -7.23 -18.60 23.55
N GLY A 11 -8.26 -19.32 23.09
CA GLY A 11 -8.32 -19.90 21.75
C GLY A 11 -8.91 -19.00 20.65
N LEU A 12 -9.15 -17.72 20.87
CA LEU A 12 -9.89 -16.90 19.89
C LEU A 12 -9.44 -15.45 19.75
N ASP A 13 -8.15 -15.16 19.79
CA ASP A 13 -7.68 -13.83 19.38
C ASP A 13 -6.35 -13.97 18.65
N TRP A 14 -6.41 -14.10 17.33
CA TRP A 14 -5.73 -13.18 16.41
C TRP A 14 -5.94 -13.65 14.96
N ALA A 15 -7.09 -13.35 14.38
CA ALA A 15 -7.24 -13.47 12.94
C ALA A 15 -7.88 -12.22 12.36
N LEU A 16 -7.51 -11.04 12.84
CA LEU A 16 -8.11 -9.79 12.39
C LEU A 16 -7.06 -8.69 12.33
N ALA A 17 -6.40 -8.60 11.17
CA ALA A 17 -6.15 -7.38 10.42
C ALA A 17 -5.02 -7.65 9.41
N SER A 18 -5.35 -8.30 8.29
CA SER A 18 -4.63 -7.96 7.06
C SER A 18 -5.12 -6.58 6.66
N GLU A 19 -4.57 -5.54 7.28
CA GLU A 19 -4.65 -4.21 6.71
C GLU A 19 -3.85 -4.33 5.40
N ASP A 20 -4.55 -4.55 4.28
CA ASP A 20 -3.96 -4.44 2.96
C ASP A 20 -3.46 -3.00 2.82
N LYS A 21 -2.25 -2.76 3.31
CA LYS A 21 -1.59 -1.47 3.21
C LYS A 21 -1.49 -1.16 1.73
N CYS A 22 -2.03 -0.01 1.36
CA CYS A 22 -1.89 0.51 0.01
C CYS A 22 -0.41 0.42 -0.41
N PRO A 23 -0.07 -0.23 -1.55
CA PRO A 23 1.33 -0.49 -1.92
C PRO A 23 2.18 0.79 -2.04
N SER A 24 1.56 1.90 -2.41
CA SER A 24 2.20 3.22 -2.47
C SER A 24 2.38 3.89 -1.11
N GLY A 25 1.81 3.32 -0.04
CA GLY A 25 1.84 3.84 1.32
C GLY A 25 0.95 5.07 1.55
N GLN A 26 0.17 5.49 0.55
CA GLN A 26 -0.63 6.72 0.60
C GLN A 26 -2.00 6.53 -0.05
N ASN A 27 -2.98 7.30 0.40
CA ASN A 27 -4.32 7.38 -0.19
C ASN A 27 -4.62 8.81 -0.63
N THR A 28 -5.53 8.96 -1.59
CA THR A 28 -6.10 10.25 -1.95
C THR A 28 -6.92 10.83 -0.80
N THR A 29 -7.24 12.12 -0.87
CA THR A 29 -8.18 12.78 0.06
C THR A 29 -9.57 12.10 0.06
N SER A 30 -9.95 11.43 -1.04
CA SER A 30 -11.19 10.65 -1.13
C SER A 30 -11.09 9.22 -0.58
N GLY A 31 -9.91 8.79 -0.13
CA GLY A 31 -9.67 7.46 0.45
C GLY A 31 -9.29 6.38 -0.57
N GLU A 32 -9.00 6.73 -1.82
CA GLU A 32 -8.55 5.78 -2.84
C GLU A 32 -7.04 5.51 -2.71
N CYS A 33 -6.61 4.26 -2.87
CA CYS A 33 -5.19 3.91 -2.83
C CYS A 33 -4.42 4.55 -3.99
N CYS A 34 -3.31 5.22 -3.69
CA CYS A 34 -2.52 5.90 -4.70
C CYS A 34 -1.84 4.89 -5.63
N LYS A 35 -1.90 5.11 -6.94
CA LYS A 35 -1.14 4.31 -7.90
C LYS A 35 0.34 4.69 -7.89
N GLN A 36 1.21 3.70 -8.07
CA GLN A 36 2.63 3.89 -8.38
C GLN A 36 2.83 4.02 -9.90
N CYS A 37 3.82 4.80 -10.30
CA CYS A 37 4.22 4.84 -11.70
C CYS A 37 5.01 3.57 -12.04
N PRO A 38 4.77 2.97 -13.22
CA PRO A 38 5.50 1.79 -13.66
C PRO A 38 6.98 2.12 -13.93
N PRO A 39 7.83 1.09 -14.06
CA PRO A 39 9.19 1.27 -14.56
C PRO A 39 9.22 2.06 -15.87
N GLY A 40 10.16 2.99 -15.99
CA GLY A 40 10.25 3.90 -17.13
C GLY A 40 9.33 5.12 -17.08
N GLU A 41 8.48 5.27 -16.06
CA GLU A 41 7.69 6.48 -15.81
C GLU A 41 7.99 7.12 -14.44
N GLY A 42 7.93 8.45 -14.39
CA GLY A 42 8.09 9.26 -13.20
C GLY A 42 6.82 10.03 -12.83
N VAL A 43 6.73 10.41 -11.55
CA VAL A 43 5.60 11.20 -11.02
C VAL A 43 5.69 12.65 -11.52
N VAL A 44 4.66 13.11 -12.25
CA VAL A 44 4.50 14.52 -12.65
C VAL A 44 3.47 15.26 -11.80
N THR A 45 2.51 14.54 -11.23
CA THR A 45 1.56 15.10 -10.25
C THR A 45 1.47 14.15 -9.08
N PRO A 46 1.73 14.63 -7.85
CA PRO A 46 1.70 13.78 -6.66
C PRO A 46 0.27 13.33 -6.34
N CYS A 47 0.15 12.19 -5.68
CA CYS A 47 -1.12 11.75 -5.13
C CYS A 47 -1.53 12.66 -3.97
N ARG A 48 -2.73 13.24 -4.05
CA ARG A 48 -3.33 14.04 -2.98
C ARG A 48 -4.84 14.12 -3.17
N ASP A 49 -5.34 15.23 -3.69
CA ASP A 49 -6.77 15.40 -3.98
C ASP A 49 -7.20 14.60 -5.21
N SER A 50 -6.25 14.36 -6.12
CA SER A 50 -6.39 13.47 -7.27
C SER A 50 -5.31 12.37 -7.24
N GLN A 51 -5.49 11.36 -8.09
CA GLN A 51 -4.50 10.29 -8.27
C GLN A 51 -3.18 10.82 -8.83
N THR A 52 -2.11 10.06 -8.59
CA THR A 52 -0.79 10.27 -9.21
C THR A 52 -0.92 10.40 -10.73
N VAL A 53 -0.24 11.34 -11.35
CA VAL A 53 -0.06 11.36 -12.81
C VAL A 53 1.38 11.01 -13.11
N CYS A 54 1.56 10.11 -14.08
CA CYS A 54 2.85 9.58 -14.50
C CYS A 54 3.16 10.04 -15.92
N ALA A 55 4.44 10.21 -16.22
CA ALA A 55 4.92 10.48 -17.57
C ALA A 55 6.20 9.67 -17.84
N PRO A 56 6.49 9.33 -19.11
CA PRO A 56 7.73 8.67 -19.48
C PRO A 56 8.95 9.45 -19.01
N CYS A 57 9.95 8.72 -18.52
CA CYS A 57 11.29 9.25 -18.35
C CYS A 57 11.85 9.70 -19.71
N LEU A 58 12.74 10.69 -19.69
CA LEU A 58 13.42 11.13 -20.89
C LEU A 58 14.53 10.13 -21.22
N ASP A 59 14.50 9.57 -22.42
CA ASP A 59 15.43 8.54 -22.86
C ASP A 59 16.89 8.95 -22.59
N SER A 60 17.61 8.10 -21.85
CA SER A 60 19.03 8.30 -21.47
C SER A 60 19.35 9.47 -20.53
N GLU A 61 18.34 10.22 -20.08
CA GLU A 61 18.53 11.34 -19.14
C GLU A 61 17.95 11.02 -17.75
N THR A 62 16.79 10.35 -17.70
CA THR A 62 16.13 9.96 -16.45
C THR A 62 15.70 8.50 -16.46
N PHE A 63 15.58 7.89 -15.26
CA PHE A 63 15.18 6.49 -15.11
C PHE A 63 14.27 6.28 -13.89
N SER A 64 13.47 5.22 -13.92
CA SER A 64 12.56 4.79 -12.84
C SER A 64 12.51 3.26 -12.82
N GLU A 65 12.89 2.64 -11.69
CA GLU A 65 13.15 1.19 -11.57
C GLU A 65 12.40 0.49 -10.42
N ASN A 66 11.34 1.10 -9.87
CA ASN A 66 10.54 0.44 -8.83
C ASN A 66 9.65 -0.67 -9.42
N PHE A 67 9.80 -1.90 -8.90
CA PHE A 67 9.03 -3.10 -9.25
C PHE A 67 7.95 -3.44 -8.22
#